data_AF-A0AAX6T0W2-F1
#
_entry.id   AF-A0AAX6T0W2-F1
#
_cell.length_a   1.000
_cell.length_b   1.000
_cell.length_c   1.000
_cell.angle_alpha   90.00
_cell.angle_beta   90.00
_cell.angle_gamma   90.00
#
_symmetry.space_group_name_H-M   'P 1'
#
loop_
_entity.id
_entity.type
_entity.pdbx_description
1 polymer ?
#
loop_
_entity_poly.entity_id
_entity_poly.type
_entity_poly.pdbx_seq_one_letter_code
_entity_poly.pdbx_strand_id
1 'polypeptide(L)'
;MVGNNEGSMVLGLKLPNLLGRAEKVTFQFSYGTKETSYGLSFFKPQPGNFERNFSVNLYKVTGQFPWSSLRETDRGVSAEYSVSVAGGDVCGT
;
A
#
# COMPACT_ATOMS: atom_id res chain seq x y z
N MET A 1 23.76 -26.27 -0.21
CA MET A 1 22.74 -25.20 -0.33
C MET A 1 23.47 -23.87 -0.30
N VAL A 2 23.71 -23.26 -1.46
CA VAL A 2 24.21 -21.88 -1.51
C VAL A 2 23.06 -20.98 -1.08
N GLY A 3 23.26 -20.29 0.04
CA GLY A 3 22.32 -19.33 0.60
C GLY A 3 22.06 -18.25 -0.44
N ASN A 4 20.82 -18.20 -0.89
CA ASN A 4 20.32 -17.24 -1.84
C ASN A 4 20.22 -15.89 -1.10
N ASN A 5 21.34 -15.17 -1.08
CA ASN A 5 21.55 -13.89 -0.39
C ASN A 5 20.94 -12.75 -1.20
N GLU A 6 19.61 -12.74 -1.29
CA GLU A 6 18.90 -11.60 -1.84
C GLU A 6 18.85 -10.49 -0.79
N GLY A 7 19.77 -9.54 -0.89
CA GLY A 7 19.62 -8.29 -0.15
C GLY A 7 18.39 -7.54 -0.69
N SER A 8 17.40 -7.29 0.17
CA SER A 8 16.31 -6.35 -0.10
C SER A 8 16.48 -5.11 0.76
N MET A 9 16.64 -3.95 0.13
CA MET A 9 16.65 -2.66 0.82
C MET A 9 15.24 -2.08 0.79
N VAL A 10 14.62 -1.88 1.95
CA VAL A 10 13.30 -1.25 2.06
C VAL A 10 13.45 0.16 2.61
N LEU A 11 13.09 1.15 1.80
CA LEU A 11 13.05 2.56 2.15
C LEU A 11 11.59 2.98 2.29
N GLY A 12 11.18 3.36 3.50
CA GLY A 12 9.82 3.80 3.78
C GLY A 12 9.79 5.25 4.26
N LEU A 13 8.95 6.07 3.65
CA LEU A 13 8.68 7.45 4.06
C LEU A 13 7.19 7.56 4.43
N LYS A 14 6.91 8.04 5.65
CA LYS A 14 5.55 8.19 6.18
C LYS A 14 5.35 9.65 6.58
N LEU A 15 4.41 10.31 5.93
CA LEU A 15 3.98 11.68 6.21
C LEU A 15 2.56 11.63 6.79
N PRO A 16 2.41 11.59 8.12
CA PRO A 16 1.12 11.36 8.78
C PRO A 16 0.17 12.57 8.79
N ASN A 17 0.57 13.75 8.28
CA ASN A 17 -0.28 14.93 8.26
C ASN A 17 0.18 15.99 7.25
N LEU A 18 -0.11 15.81 5.96
CA LEU A 18 0.34 16.75 4.92
C LEU A 18 -0.42 18.08 4.89
N LEU A 19 -1.74 18.08 5.10
CA LEU A 19 -2.60 19.27 5.01
C LEU A 19 -3.32 19.64 6.32
N GLY A 20 -2.88 19.10 7.46
CA GLY A 20 -3.53 19.34 8.75
C GLY A 20 -4.86 18.60 8.95
N ARG A 21 -5.32 17.86 7.94
CA ARG A 21 -6.62 17.14 7.91
C ARG A 21 -6.48 15.63 8.13
N ALA A 22 -5.46 15.21 8.87
CA ALA A 22 -5.12 13.79 9.13
C ALA A 22 -4.89 12.95 7.85
N GLU A 23 -4.53 13.60 6.74
CA GLU A 23 -4.11 12.92 5.52
C GLU A 23 -2.74 12.28 5.74
N LYS A 24 -2.66 10.97 5.48
CA LYS A 24 -1.46 10.17 5.66
C LYS A 24 -0.98 9.69 4.30
N VAL A 25 0.25 10.06 3.95
CA VAL A 25 0.92 9.56 2.76
C VAL A 25 2.07 8.66 3.16
N THR A 26 2.09 7.46 2.62
CA THR A 26 3.14 6.48 2.85
C THR A 26 3.74 6.11 1.52
N PHE A 27 5.01 6.41 1.34
CA PHE A 27 5.80 5.94 0.22
C PHE A 27 6.68 4.78 0.69
N GLN A 28 6.70 3.69 -0.05
CA GLN A 28 7.52 2.52 0.20
C GLN A 28 8.27 2.18 -1.07
N PHE A 29 9.58 2.14 -0.99
CA PHE A 29 10.45 1.73 -2.08
C PHE A 29 11.30 0.57 -1.59
N SER A 30 11.06 -0.61 -2.12
CA SER A 30 11.86 -1.79 -1.85
C SER A 30 12.68 -2.13 -3.08
N TYR A 31 13.99 -2.13 -2.94
CA TYR A 31 14.92 -2.54 -3.97
C TYR A 31 15.59 -3.85 -3.57
N GLY A 32 15.17 -4.94 -4.19
CA GLY A 32 15.76 -6.27 -4.06
C GLY A 32 16.46 -6.70 -5.34
N THR A 33 17.43 -7.60 -5.19
CA THR A 33 18.17 -8.20 -6.32
C THR A 33 17.31 -9.02 -7.27
N LYS A 34 16.12 -9.48 -6.83
CA LYS A 34 15.12 -10.17 -7.68
C LYS A 34 13.83 -9.40 -7.87
N GLU A 35 13.44 -8.58 -6.89
CA GLU A 35 12.18 -7.85 -6.92
C GLU A 35 12.38 -6.39 -6.51
N THR A 36 11.94 -5.46 -7.34
CA THR A 36 11.90 -4.03 -7.04
C THR A 36 10.45 -3.58 -6.95
N SER A 37 10.01 -3.11 -5.80
CA SER A 37 8.66 -2.58 -5.60
C SER A 37 8.66 -1.11 -5.19
N TYR A 38 7.71 -0.36 -5.76
CA TYR A 38 7.42 1.03 -5.44
C TYR A 38 5.94 1.08 -5.07
N GLY A 39 5.63 1.59 -3.88
CA GLY A 39 4.27 1.74 -3.37
C GLY A 39 4.06 3.17 -2.87
N LEU A 40 2.95 3.78 -3.27
CA LEU A 40 2.49 5.06 -2.75
C LEU A 40 1.06 4.88 -2.25
N SER A 41 0.87 5.01 -0.94
CA SER A 41 -0.42 4.92 -0.27
C SER A 41 -0.82 6.31 0.21
N PHE A 42 -1.91 6.84 -0.32
CA PHE A 42 -2.54 8.08 0.10
C PHE A 42 -3.81 7.77 0.86
N PHE A 43 -3.86 8.12 2.14
CA PHE A 43 -5.00 7.93 3.01
C PHE A 43 -5.59 9.27 3.39
N LYS A 44 -6.86 9.48 3.07
CA LYS A 44 -7.63 10.68 3.37
C LYS A 44 -8.83 10.33 4.25
N PRO A 45 -8.79 10.70 5.54
CA PRO A 45 -9.97 10.64 6.38
C PRO A 45 -10.89 11.82 6.06
N GLN A 46 -12.20 11.59 6.05
CA GLN A 46 -13.17 12.65 5.81
C GLN A 46 -13.33 13.49 7.10
N PRO A 47 -13.06 14.81 7.06
CA PRO A 47 -13.18 15.65 8.24
C PRO A 47 -14.63 15.64 8.74
N GLY A 48 -14.84 15.18 9.98
CA GLY A 48 -16.15 15.11 10.64
C GLY A 48 -16.71 13.69 10.85
N ASN A 49 -16.18 12.65 10.19
CA ASN A 49 -16.56 11.25 10.41
C ASN A 49 -15.33 10.34 10.41
N PHE A 50 -14.91 9.83 11.57
CA PHE A 50 -13.77 8.90 11.69
C PHE A 50 -14.00 7.53 11.00
N GLU A 51 -15.27 7.20 10.76
CA GLU A 51 -15.74 5.94 10.16
C GLU A 51 -15.70 5.91 8.61
N ARG A 52 -15.38 7.04 7.96
CA ARG A 52 -15.31 7.16 6.50
C ARG A 52 -13.90 7.49 6.07
N ASN A 53 -13.25 6.54 5.43
CA ASN A 53 -11.84 6.63 5.07
C ASN A 53 -11.71 6.32 3.58
N PHE A 54 -11.03 7.21 2.87
CA PHE A 54 -10.70 7.01 1.47
C PHE A 54 -9.21 6.75 1.37
N SER A 55 -8.82 5.58 0.91
CA SER A 55 -7.43 5.19 0.69
C SER A 55 -7.19 4.94 -0.79
N VAL A 56 -6.09 5.43 -1.32
CA VAL A 56 -5.62 5.15 -2.68
C VAL A 56 -4.22 4.61 -2.58
N ASN A 57 -4.01 3.38 -3.04
CA ASN A 57 -2.71 2.73 -3.10
C ASN A 57 -2.29 2.54 -4.56
N LEU A 58 -1.26 3.26 -4.98
CA LEU A 58 -0.54 3.01 -6.22
C LEU A 58 0.59 2.05 -5.92
N TYR A 59 0.72 1.00 -6.71
CA TYR A 59 1.82 0.05 -6.59
C TYR A 59 2.41 -0.27 -7.94
N LYS A 60 3.72 -0.44 -7.94
CA LYS A 60 4.49 -0.93 -9.07
C LYS A 60 5.46 -1.97 -8.54
N VAL A 61 5.28 -3.22 -8.93
CA VAL A 61 6.16 -4.32 -8.54
C VAL A 61 6.85 -4.82 -9.80
N THR A 62 8.15 -5.01 -9.74
CA THR A 62 8.96 -5.53 -10.84
C THR A 62 9.72 -6.74 -10.33
N GLY A 63 9.28 -7.93 -10.73
CA GLY A 63 9.91 -9.20 -10.35
C GLY A 63 10.66 -9.81 -11.52
N GLN A 64 11.84 -10.36 -11.26
CA GLN A 64 12.59 -11.12 -12.25
C GLN A 64 12.51 -12.61 -11.91
N PHE A 65 11.90 -13.37 -12.81
CA PHE A 65 11.71 -14.81 -12.65
C PHE A 65 12.92 -15.57 -13.22
N PRO A 66 13.79 -16.14 -12.35
CA PRO A 66 15.09 -16.67 -12.77
C PRO A 66 15.01 -17.92 -13.66
N TRP A 67 13.94 -18.70 -13.55
CA TRP A 67 13.62 -19.88 -14.36
C TRP A 67 13.20 -19.60 -15.81
N SER A 68 12.90 -18.35 -16.18
CA SER A 68 12.47 -18.01 -17.55
C SER A 68 13.09 -16.73 -18.11
N SER A 69 14.02 -16.08 -17.38
CA SER A 69 14.55 -14.74 -17.71
C SER A 69 13.47 -13.67 -17.98
N LEU A 70 12.22 -13.95 -17.59
CA LEU A 70 11.10 -13.05 -17.73
C LEU A 70 11.16 -11.99 -16.64
N ARG A 71 10.94 -10.75 -17.04
CA ARG A 71 10.82 -9.61 -16.14
C ARG A 71 9.37 -9.16 -16.17
N GLU A 72 8.65 -9.44 -15.10
CA GLU A 72 7.27 -9.02 -14.93
C GLU A 72 7.26 -7.66 -14.24
N THR A 73 6.44 -6.74 -14.75
CA THR A 73 6.30 -5.39 -14.19
C THR A 73 4.83 -5.09 -14.03
N ASP A 74 4.31 -5.36 -12.84
CA ASP A 74 2.93 -5.06 -12.49
C ASP A 74 2.82 -3.62 -12.04
N ARG A 75 1.87 -2.90 -12.64
CA ARG A 75 1.58 -1.51 -12.33
C ARG A 75 0.08 -1.43 -12.10
N GLY A 76 -0.30 -1.05 -10.89
CA GLY A 76 -1.70 -1.01 -10.49
C GLY A 76 -2.01 0.20 -9.63
N VAL A 77 -3.29 0.55 -9.65
CA VAL A 77 -3.88 1.53 -8.76
C VAL A 77 -5.07 0.86 -8.12
N SER A 78 -5.11 0.91 -6.79
CA SER A 78 -6.25 0.45 -6.01
C SER A 78 -6.79 1.63 -5.21
N ALA A 79 -8.10 1.77 -5.18
CA ALA A 79 -8.79 2.75 -4.37
C ALA A 79 -9.76 1.99 -3.48
N GLU A 80 -9.66 2.23 -2.18
CA GLU A 80 -10.47 1.63 -1.14
C GLU A 80 -11.27 2.74 -0.47
N TYR A 81 -12.59 2.54 -0.41
CA TYR A 81 -13.48 3.42 0.33
C TYR A 81 -14.12 2.61 1.44
N SER A 82 -13.67 2.84 2.68
CA SER A 82 -14.27 2.22 3.86
C SER A 82 -15.36 3.12 4.39
N VAL A 83 -16.58 2.58 4.43
CA VAL A 83 -17.74 3.19 5.08
C VAL A 83 -18.18 2.28 6.21
N SER A 84 -18.09 2.77 7.44
CA SER A 84 -18.71 2.09 8.57
C SER A 84 -20.18 2.51 8.59
N VAL A 85 -21.09 1.54 8.47
CA VAL A 85 -22.52 1.76 8.67
C VAL A 85 -22.80 1.60 10.16
N ALA A 86 -22.86 2.72 10.87
CA ALA A 86 -23.52 2.79 12.17
C ALA A 86 -25.04 2.69 11.94
N GLY A 87 -25.55 1.46 11.84
CA GLY A 87 -26.97 1.21 11.57
C GLY A 87 -27.37 -0.25 11.38
N GLY A 88 -26.64 -1.18 11.99
CA GLY A 88 -27.05 -2.58 12.08
C GLY A 88 -27.14 -2.98 13.54
N ASP A 89 -28.17 -2.50 14.25
CA ASP A 89 -28.68 -3.23 15.41
C ASP A 89 -29.05 -4.64 14.92
N VAL A 90 -28.16 -5.61 15.13
CA VAL A 90 -28.60 -7.00 15.30
C VAL A 90 -28.99 -7.14 16.77
N CYS A 91 -30.11 -6.49 17.10
CA CYS A 91 -30.96 -6.93 18.20
C CYS A 91 -31.86 -8.01 17.62
N GLY A 92 -31.68 -9.27 18.05
CA GLY A 92 -32.67 -10.32 17.83
C GLY A 92 -32.08 -11.67 17.42
N THR A 93 -32.16 -12.59 18.40
CA THR A 93 -32.13 -14.07 18.32
C THR A 93 -30.83 -14.78 17.96
#